data_AF-A0A642PT82-F1
#
_entry.id   AF-A0A642PT82-F1
#
_cell.length_a   1.000
_cell.length_b   1.000
_cell.length_c   1.000
_cell.angle_alpha   90.00
_cell.angle_beta   90.00
_cell.angle_gamma   90.00
#
_symmetry.space_group_name_H-M   'P 1'
#
loop_
_entity.id
_entity.type
_entity.pdbx_description
1 polymer ?
#
loop_
_entity_poly.entity_id
_entity_poly.type
_entity_poly.pdbx_seq_one_letter_code
_entity_poly.pdbx_strand_id
1 'polypeptide(L)'
;MYFIITKAADQRTKRTEVHIAGYAPTDLANTTLFGQANDDSSLSSKRYYLSSENLTWGIVVPDKFSWPLEIKNVKDVYTGFANWVTSGGKENKDWYKNHNGQVFKK
;
A
#
# COMPACT_ATOMS: atom_id res chain seq x y z
N MET A 1 -1.31 13.41 6.59
CA MET A 1 -1.83 12.06 6.33
C MET A 1 -1.76 11.82 4.82
N TYR A 2 -1.20 10.69 4.38
CA TYR A 2 -1.09 10.35 2.96
C TYR A 2 -2.13 9.31 2.60
N PHE A 3 -2.92 9.60 1.57
CA PHE A 3 -3.91 8.69 1.00
C PHE A 3 -4.04 8.89 -0.51
N ILE A 4 -4.54 7.87 -1.18
CA ILE A 4 -4.80 7.88 -2.62
C ILE A 4 -6.28 7.63 -2.84
N ILE A 5 -6.90 8.43 -3.71
CA ILE A 5 -8.27 8.19 -4.17
C ILE A 5 -8.18 7.27 -5.39
N THR A 6 -8.70 6.06 -5.27
CA THR A 6 -8.71 5.08 -6.36
C THR A 6 -10.01 5.14 -7.18
N LYS A 7 -11.08 5.68 -6.60
CA LYS A 7 -12.33 6.02 -7.29
C LYS A 7 -12.92 7.27 -6.68
N ALA A 8 -13.17 8.29 -7.50
CA ALA A 8 -13.82 9.51 -7.05
C ALA A 8 -15.26 9.25 -6.54
N ALA A 9 -15.72 10.09 -5.63
CA ALA A 9 -17.12 10.08 -5.21
C ALA A 9 -18.01 10.57 -6.37
N ASP A 10 -19.25 10.09 -6.39
CA ASP A 10 -20.30 10.63 -7.25
C ASP A 10 -21.55 10.94 -6.42
N GLN A 11 -22.64 11.32 -7.08
CA GLN A 11 -23.89 11.67 -6.41
C GLN A 11 -24.49 10.54 -5.55
N ARG A 12 -24.07 9.28 -5.77
CA ARG A 12 -24.66 8.10 -5.14
C ARG A 12 -23.69 7.35 -4.25
N THR A 13 -22.39 7.55 -4.43
CA THR A 13 -21.35 6.74 -3.78
C THR A 13 -20.25 7.62 -3.19
N LYS A 14 -19.89 7.30 -1.94
CA LYS A 14 -18.67 7.80 -1.31
C LYS A 14 -17.44 7.34 -2.11
N ARG A 15 -16.32 8.06 -1.99
CA ARG A 15 -15.10 7.74 -2.74
C ARG A 15 -14.41 6.50 -2.20
N THR A 16 -13.72 5.77 -3.08
CA THR A 16 -12.77 4.75 -2.66
C THR A 16 -11.42 5.41 -2.43
N GLU A 17 -10.88 5.21 -1.24
CA GLU A 17 -9.55 5.69 -0.88
C GLU A 17 -8.77 4.61 -0.14
N VAL A 18 -7.45 4.71 -0.22
CA VAL A 18 -6.49 3.81 0.44
C VAL A 18 -5.47 4.67 1.18
N HIS A 19 -5.25 4.39 2.46
CA HIS A 19 -4.26 5.09 3.28
C HIS A 19 -3.06 4.18 3.55
N ILE A 20 -2.00 4.76 4.10
CA ILE A 20 -0.95 3.97 4.77
C ILE A 20 -1.59 3.18 5.91
N ALA A 21 -1.15 1.92 6.09
CA ALA A 21 -1.70 1.02 7.10
C ALA A 21 -1.82 1.68 8.49
N GLY A 22 -2.95 1.43 9.16
CA GLY A 22 -3.25 1.95 10.50
C GLY A 22 -3.79 3.38 10.55
N TYR A 23 -3.74 4.16 9.46
CA TYR A 23 -4.39 5.48 9.43
C TYR A 23 -5.89 5.33 9.17
N ALA A 24 -6.69 6.07 9.95
CA ALA A 24 -8.15 6.07 9.81
C ALA A 24 -8.60 6.63 8.44
N PRO A 25 -9.73 6.14 7.89
CA PRO A 25 -10.36 6.74 6.71
C PRO A 25 -10.72 8.21 6.94
N THR A 26 -10.84 8.97 5.86
CA THR A 26 -11.51 10.28 5.89
C THR A 26 -13.02 10.12 5.99
N ASP A 27 -13.73 11.20 6.34
CA ASP A 27 -15.21 11.21 6.41
C ASP A 27 -15.88 10.86 5.07
N LEU A 28 -15.17 11.07 3.96
CA LEU A 28 -15.64 10.80 2.61
C LEU A 28 -15.34 9.36 2.13
N ALA A 29 -14.63 8.56 2.92
CA ALA A 29 -14.33 7.17 2.58
C ALA A 29 -15.60 6.33 2.48
N ASN A 30 -15.66 5.48 1.47
CA ASN A 30 -16.65 4.42 1.41
C ASN A 30 -16.26 3.24 2.30
N THR A 31 -16.56 3.32 3.60
CA THR A 31 -16.23 2.27 4.57
C THR A 31 -17.07 1.00 4.41
N THR A 32 -18.06 0.95 3.52
CA THR A 32 -18.78 -0.30 3.22
C THR A 32 -17.91 -1.31 2.48
N LEU A 33 -16.77 -0.87 1.94
CA LEU A 33 -15.78 -1.72 1.28
C LEU A 33 -14.82 -2.38 2.28
N PHE A 34 -14.84 -1.97 3.54
CA PHE A 34 -13.97 -2.54 4.57
C PHE A 34 -14.39 -3.98 4.89
N GLY A 35 -13.40 -4.86 5.05
CA GLY A 35 -13.62 -6.28 5.33
C GLY A 35 -14.08 -7.09 4.11
N GLN A 36 -13.92 -6.54 2.90
CA GLN A 36 -14.29 -7.20 1.65
C GLN A 36 -13.06 -7.77 0.94
N ALA A 37 -13.23 -8.89 0.21
CA ALA A 37 -12.14 -9.59 -0.47
C ALA A 37 -10.96 -9.87 0.48
N ASN A 38 -9.74 -9.41 0.15
CA ASN A 38 -8.58 -9.53 1.05
C ASN A 38 -8.33 -8.28 1.89
N ASP A 39 -9.22 -7.29 1.90
CA ASP A 39 -9.16 -6.21 2.88
C ASP A 39 -9.74 -6.70 4.21
N ASP A 40 -9.00 -6.47 5.29
CA ASP A 40 -9.39 -6.81 6.67
C ASP A 40 -9.49 -5.53 7.52
N SER A 41 -9.90 -4.42 6.89
CA SER A 41 -10.17 -3.18 7.59
C SER A 41 -11.48 -3.28 8.39
N SER A 42 -11.52 -2.62 9.54
CA SER A 42 -12.70 -2.52 10.38
C SER A 42 -12.67 -1.27 11.24
N LEU A 43 -13.80 -0.56 11.23
CA LEU A 43 -14.04 0.60 12.09
C LEU A 43 -14.08 0.18 13.58
N SER A 44 -14.65 -0.99 13.89
CA SER A 44 -14.84 -1.43 15.28
C SER A 44 -13.54 -1.85 15.94
N SER A 45 -12.65 -2.54 15.20
CA SER A 45 -11.34 -2.95 15.72
C SER A 45 -10.25 -1.90 15.51
N LYS A 46 -10.58 -0.76 14.90
CA LYS A 46 -9.63 0.30 14.53
C LYS A 46 -8.45 -0.21 13.70
N ARG A 47 -8.74 -1.15 12.81
CA ARG A 47 -7.78 -1.77 11.89
C ARG A 47 -8.04 -1.22 10.50
N TYR A 48 -7.06 -0.63 9.84
CA TYR A 48 -7.29 0.10 8.60
C TYR A 48 -6.24 -0.20 7.53
N TYR A 49 -6.70 -0.45 6.30
CA TYR A 49 -5.92 -0.61 5.07
C TYR A 49 -4.85 -1.71 5.17
N LEU A 50 -5.26 -2.84 5.75
CA LEU A 50 -4.45 -4.04 5.95
C LEU A 50 -5.20 -5.25 5.41
N SER A 51 -4.45 -6.21 4.87
CA SER A 51 -4.99 -7.50 4.48
C SER A 51 -5.18 -8.43 5.67
N SER A 52 -5.86 -9.56 5.45
CA SER A 52 -6.00 -10.62 6.46
C SER A 52 -4.64 -11.17 6.93
N GLU A 53 -3.62 -11.11 6.07
CA GLU A 53 -2.22 -11.50 6.36
C GLU A 53 -1.35 -10.36 6.92
N ASN A 54 -1.94 -9.21 7.30
CA ASN A 54 -1.25 -8.00 7.76
C ASN A 54 -0.35 -7.32 6.70
N LEU A 55 -0.66 -7.48 5.41
CA LEU A 55 0.03 -6.76 4.33
C LEU A 55 -0.63 -5.39 4.11
N THR A 56 0.15 -4.38 3.74
CA THR A 56 -0.36 -3.02 3.46
C THR A 56 -0.59 -2.79 1.97
N TRP A 57 -1.56 -1.94 1.65
CA TRP A 57 -1.83 -1.49 0.28
C TRP A 57 -0.93 -0.34 -0.20
N GLY A 58 -0.16 0.28 0.70
CA GLY A 58 0.70 1.42 0.35
C GLY A 58 1.93 1.52 1.24
N ILE A 59 3.06 1.89 0.64
CA ILE A 59 4.33 2.12 1.33
C ILE A 59 4.85 3.52 1.01
N VAL A 60 5.64 4.09 1.94
CA VAL A 60 6.32 5.37 1.74
C VAL A 60 7.81 5.08 1.59
N VAL A 61 8.37 5.45 0.45
CA VAL A 61 9.82 5.36 0.19
C VAL A 61 10.43 6.76 0.39
N PRO A 62 11.50 6.91 1.19
CA PRO A 62 12.04 8.22 1.58
C PRO A 62 12.94 8.85 0.51
N ASP A 63 12.87 8.41 -0.74
CA ASP A 63 13.72 8.87 -1.84
C ASP A 63 12.99 8.71 -3.18
N LYS A 64 13.61 9.19 -4.27
CA LYS A 64 13.22 8.86 -5.64
C LYS A 64 13.18 7.35 -5.81
N PHE A 65 12.06 6.85 -6.34
CA PHE A 65 11.83 5.44 -6.52
C PHE A 65 11.73 5.08 -8.00
N SER A 66 12.52 4.11 -8.44
CA SER A 66 12.43 3.55 -9.79
C SER A 66 11.28 2.54 -9.82
N TRP A 67 10.14 2.93 -10.36
CA TRP A 67 8.95 2.08 -10.41
C TRP A 67 9.23 0.78 -11.16
N PRO A 68 8.92 -0.41 -10.60
CA PRO A 68 8.90 -1.65 -11.36
C PRO A 68 8.06 -1.49 -12.64
N LEU A 69 8.46 -2.16 -13.72
CA LEU A 69 7.59 -2.28 -14.89
C LEU A 69 6.24 -2.89 -14.47
N GLU A 70 5.17 -2.53 -15.18
CA GLU A 70 3.85 -3.14 -14.96
C GLU A 70 3.99 -4.68 -15.01
N ILE A 71 3.13 -5.39 -14.25
CA ILE A 71 3.15 -6.84 -14.02
C ILE A 71 4.41 -7.43 -13.33
N LYS A 72 5.48 -6.66 -13.10
CA LYS A 72 6.66 -7.15 -12.35
C LYS A 72 6.45 -7.00 -10.85
N ASN A 73 6.64 -8.10 -10.13
CA ASN A 73 6.53 -8.09 -8.67
C ASN A 73 7.69 -7.30 -8.05
N VAL A 74 7.39 -6.39 -7.12
CA VAL A 74 8.39 -5.58 -6.42
C VAL A 74 9.45 -6.44 -5.71
N LYS A 75 9.08 -7.61 -5.17
CA LYS A 75 10.02 -8.51 -4.47
C LYS A 75 11.06 -9.13 -5.41
N ASP A 76 10.72 -9.26 -6.69
CA ASP A 76 11.61 -9.84 -7.71
C ASP A 76 12.53 -8.75 -8.29
N VAL A 77 12.02 -7.52 -8.42
CA VAL A 77 12.79 -6.35 -8.88
C VAL A 77 13.76 -5.85 -7.81
N TYR A 78 13.32 -5.84 -6.56
CA TYR A 78 14.07 -5.41 -5.39
C TYR A 78 14.19 -6.55 -4.37
N THR A 79 15.26 -7.34 -4.46
CA THR A 79 15.43 -8.58 -3.68
C THR A 79 15.50 -8.34 -2.16
N GLY A 80 15.90 -7.15 -1.72
CA GLY A 80 15.87 -6.76 -0.30
C GLY A 80 14.47 -6.45 0.26
N PHE A 81 13.47 -6.26 -0.60
CA PHE A 81 12.12 -5.85 -0.20
C PHE A 81 11.45 -6.88 0.72
N ALA A 82 11.55 -8.17 0.37
CA ALA A 82 10.89 -9.23 1.15
C ALA A 82 11.40 -9.28 2.59
N ASN A 83 12.73 -9.21 2.79
CA ASN A 83 13.31 -9.21 4.14
C ASN A 83 12.98 -7.93 4.92
N TRP A 84 12.92 -6.78 4.23
CA TRP A 84 12.45 -5.54 4.84
C TRP A 84 11.00 -5.67 5.34
N VAL A 85 10.08 -6.25 4.54
CA VAL A 85 8.69 -6.48 4.96
C VAL A 85 8.61 -7.44 6.15
N THR A 86 9.24 -8.62 6.07
CA THR A 86 9.11 -9.67 7.10
C THR A 86 9.80 -9.31 8.41
N SER A 87 10.82 -8.45 8.38
CA SER A 87 11.49 -7.94 9.59
C SER A 87 10.75 -6.77 10.27
N GLY A 88 9.64 -6.29 9.69
CA GLY A 88 8.95 -5.09 10.16
C GLY A 88 9.78 -3.82 9.95
N GLY A 89 10.55 -3.76 8.86
CA GLY A 89 11.36 -2.62 8.45
C GLY A 89 12.70 -2.46 9.19
N LYS A 90 13.14 -3.49 9.91
CA LYS A 90 14.40 -3.47 10.67
C LYS A 90 15.61 -3.78 9.79
N GLU A 91 15.46 -4.73 8.87
CA GLU A 91 16.49 -5.19 7.94
C GLU A 91 16.32 -4.56 6.55
N ASN A 92 17.38 -4.52 5.74
CA ASN A 92 17.38 -4.02 4.37
C ASN A 92 16.71 -2.63 4.22
N LYS A 93 17.01 -1.69 5.13
CA LYS A 93 16.39 -0.34 5.18
C LYS A 93 16.56 0.48 3.91
N ASP A 94 17.49 0.11 3.05
CA ASP A 94 17.82 0.72 1.77
C ASP A 94 17.49 -0.19 0.57
N TRP A 95 16.58 -1.16 0.74
CA TRP A 95 16.16 -2.11 -0.29
C TRP A 95 15.81 -1.44 -1.63
N TYR A 96 15.25 -0.23 -1.57
CA TYR A 96 14.79 0.55 -2.73
C TYR A 96 15.93 1.16 -3.57
N LYS A 97 17.19 1.06 -3.12
CA LYS A 97 18.35 1.60 -3.86
C LYS A 97 18.87 0.67 -4.95
N ASN A 98 18.62 -0.64 -4.83
CA ASN A 98 19.21 -1.66 -5.70
C ASN A 98 18.11 -2.46 -6.41
N HIS A 99 17.99 -2.28 -7.73
CA HIS A 99 17.04 -3.01 -8.57
C HIS A 99 17.73 -3.81 -9.69
N ASN A 100 17.08 -4.86 -10.16
CA ASN A 100 17.58 -5.70 -11.25
C ASN A 100 17.45 -5.09 -12.67
N GLY A 101 16.94 -3.86 -12.78
CA GLY A 101 16.80 -3.14 -14.05
C GLY A 101 15.43 -3.27 -14.73
N GLN A 102 14.52 -4.09 -14.20
CA GLN A 102 13.12 -4.18 -14.66
C GLN A 102 12.26 -3.03 -14.11
N VAL A 103 12.73 -1.81 -14.33
CA VAL A 103 12.09 -0.57 -13.88
C VAL A 103 11.69 0.30 -15.07
N PHE A 104 10.62 1.07 -14.91
CA PHE A 104 10.16 2.03 -15.89
C PHE A 104 11.25 3.08 -16.15
N LYS A 105 11.51 3.35 -17.44
CA LYS A 105 12.40 4.42 -17.89
C LYS A 105 11.54 5.50 -18.51
N LYS A 106 11.68 6.72 -18.00
CA LYS A 106 11.01 7.90 -18.53
C LYS A 106 11.68 8.38 -19.81
#